data_AF-A0A955GZ53-F1
#
_entry.id   AF-A0A955GZ53-F1
#
_cell.length_a   1.000
_cell.length_b   1.000
_cell.length_c   1.000
_cell.angle_alpha   90.00
_cell.angle_beta   90.00
_cell.angle_gamma   90.00
#
_symmetry.space_group_name_H-M   'P 1'
#
loop_
_entity.id
_entity.type
_entity.pdbx_description
1 polymer ?
#
loop_
_entity_poly.entity_id
_entity_poly.type
_entity_poly.pdbx_seq_one_letter_code
_entity_poly.pdbx_strand_id
1 'polypeptide(L)'
;MNTLTFSRSGLVARFYAAVTMVSLVLSAFPAAFFVAEAETTGIILDKTTASVAVDEKLNFKVSTVKSGEPTAGTVVSVSDGSQGGLFFNGNATNGQCNEDTADSDNAFSIQSNKGICYSNATPGVYTVTVTLLDSQSQIIG
;
A
#
# COMPACT_ATOMS: atom_id res chain seq x y z
N MET A 1 19.72 61.56 -61.67
CA MET A 1 20.04 60.92 -60.37
C MET A 1 18.83 60.07 -60.04
N ASN A 2 18.89 58.76 -60.28
CA ASN A 2 17.73 57.86 -60.13
C ASN A 2 17.92 57.01 -58.88
N THR A 3 16.97 57.12 -57.94
CA THR A 3 16.93 56.37 -56.69
C THR A 3 16.08 55.11 -56.92
N LEU A 4 16.66 53.93 -56.73
CA LEU A 4 15.93 52.66 -56.75
C LEU A 4 15.62 52.22 -55.31
N THR A 5 14.35 52.27 -54.95
CA THR A 5 13.84 51.82 -53.64
C THR A 5 13.60 50.31 -53.68
N PHE A 6 14.36 49.54 -52.90
CA PHE A 6 14.10 48.12 -52.68
C PHE A 6 13.07 47.92 -51.57
N SER A 7 11.91 47.36 -51.91
CA SER A 7 10.87 46.95 -50.97
C SER A 7 11.25 45.65 -50.26
N ARG A 8 11.63 45.73 -48.97
CA ARG A 8 11.85 44.59 -48.07
C ARG A 8 10.62 44.36 -47.21
N SER A 9 9.59 43.68 -47.73
CA SER A 9 8.37 43.39 -46.94
C SER A 9 7.86 41.95 -47.03
N GLY A 10 8.57 41.05 -47.73
CA GLY A 10 8.09 39.66 -47.94
C GLY A 10 8.61 38.59 -46.97
N LEU A 11 9.73 38.83 -46.29
CA LEU A 11 10.47 37.75 -45.60
C LEU A 11 10.05 37.52 -44.14
N VAL A 12 9.53 38.55 -43.49
CA VAL A 12 9.17 38.49 -42.06
C VAL A 12 7.86 37.72 -41.84
N ALA A 13 6.89 37.84 -42.75
CA ALA A 13 5.58 37.19 -42.63
C ALA A 13 5.65 35.65 -42.66
N ARG A 14 6.65 35.07 -43.35
CA ARG A 14 6.81 33.61 -43.45
C ARG A 14 7.40 32.96 -42.20
N PHE A 15 8.17 33.69 -41.40
CA PHE A 15 8.76 33.17 -40.16
C PHE A 15 7.73 33.05 -39.04
N TYR A 16 6.80 34.00 -38.93
CA TYR A 16 5.77 33.96 -37.88
C TYR A 16 4.76 32.81 -38.06
N ALA A 17 4.43 32.44 -39.30
CA ALA A 17 3.52 31.33 -39.58
C ALA A 17 4.13 29.95 -39.24
N ALA A 18 5.46 29.80 -39.34
CA ALA A 18 6.13 28.54 -39.01
C ALA A 18 6.19 28.29 -37.50
N VAL A 19 6.40 29.35 -36.70
CA VAL A 19 6.48 29.24 -35.24
C VAL A 19 5.11 28.92 -34.62
N THR A 20 4.01 29.46 -35.15
CA THR A 20 2.66 29.15 -34.67
C THR A 20 2.21 27.73 -35.01
N MET A 21 2.64 27.16 -36.14
CA MET A 21 2.32 25.77 -36.47
C MET A 21 3.02 24.76 -35.55
N VAL A 22 4.27 25.03 -35.13
CA VAL A 22 4.98 24.15 -34.18
C VAL A 22 4.29 24.13 -32.82
N SER A 23 3.77 25.27 -32.34
CA SER A 23 3.03 25.35 -31.07
C SER A 23 1.71 24.57 -31.07
N LEU A 24 1.04 24.46 -32.22
CA LEU A 24 -0.24 23.73 -32.35
C LEU A 24 -0.06 22.22 -32.44
N VAL A 25 1.09 21.74 -32.92
CA VAL A 25 1.39 20.30 -33.01
C VAL A 25 1.82 19.72 -31.65
N LEU A 26 2.45 20.53 -30.78
CA LEU A 26 2.81 20.08 -29.42
C LEU A 26 1.63 20.10 -28.42
N SER A 27 0.53 20.81 -28.70
CA SER A 27 -0.67 20.78 -27.84
C SER A 27 -1.55 19.55 -28.07
N ALA A 28 -1.25 18.74 -29.08
CA ALA A 28 -2.03 17.55 -29.46
C ALA A 28 -1.39 16.23 -29.02
N PHE A 29 -0.35 16.27 -28.18
CA PHE A 29 0.06 15.06 -27.47
C PHE A 29 -0.97 14.79 -26.38
N PRO A 30 -1.68 13.65 -26.41
CA PRO A 30 -2.41 13.20 -25.25
C PRO A 30 -1.41 13.23 -24.10
N ALA A 31 -1.69 13.99 -23.06
CA ALA A 31 -1.02 13.80 -21.79
C ALA A 31 -1.08 12.28 -21.56
N ALA A 32 0.07 11.62 -21.66
CA ALA A 32 0.17 10.21 -21.38
C ALA A 32 -0.36 10.10 -19.97
N PHE A 33 -1.58 9.58 -19.85
CA PHE A 33 -2.14 9.19 -18.58
C PHE A 33 -1.21 8.07 -18.14
N PHE A 34 -0.18 8.45 -17.39
CA PHE A 34 0.51 7.54 -16.51
C PHE A 34 -0.57 7.10 -15.54
N VAL A 35 -1.27 6.02 -15.90
CA VAL A 35 -1.95 5.19 -14.93
C VAL A 35 -0.80 4.73 -14.05
N ALA A 36 -0.59 5.44 -12.94
CA ALA A 36 0.19 4.91 -11.85
C ALA A 36 -0.55 3.63 -11.49
N GLU A 37 0.03 2.48 -11.84
CA GLU A 37 -0.40 1.22 -11.27
C GLU A 37 -0.25 1.43 -9.76
N ALA A 38 -1.38 1.58 -9.08
CA ALA A 38 -1.42 1.63 -7.64
C ALA A 38 -0.88 0.28 -7.20
N GLU A 39 0.42 0.26 -6.90
CA GLU A 39 1.13 -0.93 -6.51
C GLU A 39 0.32 -1.50 -5.33
N THR A 40 -0.25 -2.68 -5.48
CA THR A 40 -1.20 -3.24 -4.50
C THR A 40 -0.40 -3.88 -3.38
N THR A 41 -0.48 -3.35 -2.16
CA THR A 41 0.20 -3.96 -1.01
C THR A 41 -0.69 -5.08 -0.50
N GLY A 42 -0.35 -6.34 -0.80
CA GLY A 42 -1.07 -7.50 -0.26
C GLY A 42 -0.51 -7.97 1.09
N ILE A 43 -1.27 -8.84 1.76
CA ILE A 43 -0.81 -9.64 2.92
C ILE A 43 -0.76 -11.12 2.54
N ILE A 44 0.28 -11.82 3.03
CA ILE A 44 0.33 -13.29 3.14
C ILE A 44 0.28 -13.67 4.62
N LEU A 45 -0.51 -14.69 4.92
CA LEU A 45 -0.57 -15.35 6.21
C LEU A 45 0.04 -16.75 6.08
N ASP A 46 0.85 -17.16 7.04
CA ASP A 46 1.33 -18.54 7.12
C ASP A 46 0.21 -19.54 7.47
N LYS A 47 -0.81 -19.08 8.20
CA LYS A 47 -2.06 -19.79 8.49
C LYS A 47 -3.22 -18.83 8.76
N THR A 48 -4.41 -19.22 8.34
CA THR A 48 -5.68 -18.48 8.54
C THR A 48 -6.60 -19.17 9.55
N THR A 49 -6.38 -20.46 9.82
CA THR A 49 -7.15 -21.28 10.75
C THR A 49 -6.24 -21.88 11.81
N ALA A 50 -6.74 -21.92 13.03
CA ALA A 50 -6.00 -22.37 14.20
C ALA A 50 -6.89 -23.23 15.11
N SER A 51 -6.37 -24.38 15.57
CA SER A 51 -6.91 -25.09 16.72
C SER A 51 -6.11 -24.69 17.94
N VAL A 52 -6.76 -24.19 18.97
CA VAL A 52 -6.09 -23.64 20.16
C VAL A 52 -6.67 -24.31 21.41
N ALA A 53 -5.80 -24.87 22.25
CA ALA A 53 -6.21 -25.34 23.58
C ALA A 53 -6.52 -24.14 24.49
N VAL A 54 -7.19 -24.39 25.62
CA VAL A 54 -7.50 -23.32 26.59
C VAL A 54 -6.23 -22.60 27.02
N ASP A 55 -6.22 -21.28 26.87
CA ASP A 55 -5.12 -20.38 27.22
C ASP A 55 -3.79 -20.65 26.49
N GLU A 56 -3.80 -21.50 25.46
CA GLU A 56 -2.66 -21.67 24.56
C GLU A 56 -2.51 -20.41 23.70
N LYS A 57 -1.26 -20.00 23.48
CA LYS A 57 -0.92 -18.89 22.59
C LYS A 57 -0.33 -19.43 21.30
N LEU A 58 -1.08 -19.32 20.22
CA LEU A 58 -0.62 -19.72 18.90
C LEU A 58 -0.02 -18.53 18.15
N ASN A 59 1.27 -18.58 17.83
CA ASN A 59 1.90 -17.59 16.96
C ASN A 59 1.62 -17.89 15.47
N PHE A 60 1.15 -16.90 14.73
CA PHE A 60 1.09 -16.89 13.27
C PHE A 60 1.88 -15.70 12.71
N LYS A 61 2.39 -15.88 11.50
CA LYS A 61 3.24 -14.90 10.81
C LYS A 61 2.44 -14.20 9.72
N VAL A 62 2.43 -12.88 9.81
CA VAL A 62 1.88 -11.98 8.81
C VAL A 62 3.03 -11.36 8.01
N SER A 63 2.98 -11.48 6.69
CA SER A 63 3.96 -10.96 5.75
C SER A 63 3.28 -10.06 4.73
N THR A 64 3.97 -9.04 4.22
CA THR A 64 3.48 -8.23 3.09
C THR A 64 4.01 -8.80 1.77
N VAL A 65 3.22 -8.72 0.69
CA VAL A 65 3.57 -9.32 -0.63
C VAL A 65 4.38 -8.39 -1.51
N LYS A 66 4.54 -7.12 -1.13
CA LYS A 66 5.05 -6.09 -2.02
C LYS A 66 6.58 -6.05 -2.13
N SER A 67 7.03 -5.63 -3.32
CA SER A 67 8.44 -5.37 -3.67
C SER A 67 9.00 -4.05 -3.14
N GLY A 68 8.15 -3.23 -2.51
CA GLY A 68 8.51 -2.01 -1.79
C GLY A 68 8.15 -2.11 -0.31
N GLU A 69 9.01 -1.56 0.55
CA GLU A 69 8.79 -1.47 2.00
C GLU A 69 7.39 -0.88 2.28
N PRO A 70 6.56 -1.51 3.12
CA PRO A 70 5.29 -0.92 3.51
C PRO A 70 5.51 0.49 4.06
N THR A 71 4.66 1.43 3.64
CA THR A 71 4.75 2.83 4.06
C THR A 71 4.72 2.91 5.58
N ALA A 72 5.54 3.80 6.15
CA ALA A 72 5.49 4.08 7.58
C ALA A 72 4.05 4.38 8.02
N GLY A 73 3.58 3.67 9.04
CA GLY A 73 2.20 3.77 9.54
C GLY A 73 1.24 2.70 9.03
N THR A 74 1.70 1.74 8.20
CA THR A 74 0.90 0.55 7.86
C THR A 74 0.74 -0.36 9.09
N VAL A 75 -0.48 -0.82 9.33
CA VAL A 75 -0.82 -1.74 10.43
C VAL A 75 -1.62 -2.93 9.91
N VAL A 76 -1.58 -4.04 10.62
CA VAL A 76 -2.50 -5.17 10.42
C VAL A 76 -3.47 -5.22 11.57
N SER A 77 -4.76 -5.18 11.24
CA SER A 77 -5.83 -5.41 12.20
C SER A 77 -6.26 -6.87 12.15
N VAL A 78 -6.43 -7.47 13.31
CA VAL A 78 -6.83 -8.88 13.44
C VAL A 78 -8.16 -9.02 14.18
N SER A 79 -8.95 -10.00 13.77
CA SER A 79 -10.24 -10.30 14.37
C SER A 79 -10.54 -11.79 14.29
N ASP A 80 -11.24 -12.31 15.30
CA ASP A 80 -11.75 -13.68 15.33
C ASP A 80 -13.27 -13.77 15.08
N GLY A 81 -13.87 -12.71 14.55
CA GLY A 81 -15.31 -12.65 14.28
C GLY A 81 -16.17 -12.50 15.54
N SER A 82 -15.63 -11.81 16.56
CA SER A 82 -16.30 -11.54 17.84
C SER A 82 -16.39 -12.74 18.77
N GLN A 83 -15.44 -13.68 18.70
CA GLN A 83 -15.39 -14.88 19.54
C GLN A 83 -14.63 -14.67 20.86
N GLY A 84 -14.20 -13.44 21.13
CA GLY A 84 -13.64 -13.03 22.43
C GLY A 84 -12.19 -13.46 22.66
N GLY A 85 -11.50 -13.94 21.63
CA GLY A 85 -10.09 -14.24 21.69
C GLY A 85 -9.24 -12.99 21.85
N LEU A 86 -8.06 -13.18 22.42
CA LEU A 86 -7.09 -12.14 22.72
C LEU A 86 -5.91 -12.25 21.75
N PHE A 87 -5.43 -11.10 21.30
CA PHE A 87 -4.27 -11.01 20.42
C PHE A 87 -3.10 -10.39 21.16
N PHE A 88 -1.90 -10.90 20.90
CA PHE A 88 -0.67 -10.48 21.57
C PHE A 88 0.42 -10.23 20.55
N ASN A 89 1.37 -9.37 20.89
CA ASN A 89 2.59 -9.23 20.11
C ASN A 89 3.36 -10.55 20.10
N GLY A 90 3.68 -11.04 18.91
CA GLY A 90 4.53 -12.21 18.69
C GLY A 90 5.82 -11.87 17.97
N ASN A 91 6.76 -12.81 17.97
CA ASN A 91 8.01 -12.71 17.25
C ASN A 91 7.96 -13.59 15.98
N ALA A 92 8.07 -12.97 14.81
CA ALA A 92 7.99 -13.65 13.52
C ALA A 92 9.15 -14.64 13.26
N THR A 93 10.28 -14.48 13.96
CA THR A 93 11.52 -15.22 13.72
C THR A 93 11.62 -16.48 14.58
N ASN A 94 11.29 -16.39 15.87
CA ASN A 94 11.42 -17.50 16.81
C ASN A 94 10.07 -18.03 17.33
N GLY A 95 8.95 -17.44 16.91
CA GLY A 95 7.60 -17.90 17.25
C GLY A 95 7.16 -17.62 18.69
N GLN A 96 7.93 -16.83 19.46
CA GLN A 96 7.58 -16.50 20.84
C GLN A 96 6.41 -15.53 20.92
N CYS A 97 5.55 -15.72 21.91
CA CYS A 97 4.44 -14.84 22.23
C CYS A 97 4.77 -13.97 23.44
N ASN A 98 4.29 -12.72 23.43
CA ASN A 98 4.27 -11.92 24.65
C ASN A 98 3.30 -12.55 25.65
N GLU A 99 3.79 -12.80 26.86
CA GLU A 99 2.99 -13.42 27.92
C GLU A 99 2.11 -12.41 28.68
N ASP A 100 2.48 -11.12 28.66
CA ASP A 100 2.10 -10.22 29.74
C ASP A 100 0.95 -9.25 29.39
N THR A 101 0.71 -8.95 28.11
CA THR A 101 -0.32 -7.94 27.76
C THR A 101 -0.93 -8.20 26.38
N ALA A 102 -2.26 -8.39 26.36
CA ALA A 102 -3.03 -8.41 25.12
C ALA A 102 -3.06 -7.01 24.51
N ASP A 103 -3.07 -6.96 23.18
CA ASP A 103 -3.21 -5.73 22.43
C ASP A 103 -4.62 -5.17 22.60
N SER A 104 -4.73 -3.86 22.85
CA SER A 104 -6.02 -3.24 23.20
C SER A 104 -6.95 -3.02 22.01
N ASP A 105 -6.35 -2.86 20.82
CA ASP A 105 -7.01 -2.48 19.57
C ASP A 105 -6.82 -3.54 18.48
N ASN A 106 -6.12 -4.64 18.79
CA ASN A 106 -5.80 -5.73 17.89
C ASN A 106 -5.16 -5.22 16.59
N ALA A 107 -4.33 -4.18 16.69
CA ALA A 107 -3.72 -3.49 15.57
C ALA A 107 -2.20 -3.47 15.72
N PHE A 108 -1.51 -4.12 14.79
CA PHE A 108 -0.08 -4.35 14.88
C PHE A 108 0.65 -3.65 13.76
N SER A 109 1.63 -2.79 14.08
CA SER A 109 2.47 -2.18 13.03
C SER A 109 3.22 -3.26 12.25
N ILE A 110 3.10 -3.18 10.92
CA ILE A 110 3.76 -4.09 9.98
C ILE A 110 4.74 -3.27 9.13
N GLN A 111 6.00 -3.28 9.52
CA GLN A 111 7.10 -2.80 8.65
C GLN A 111 7.66 -3.94 7.81
N SER A 112 7.67 -5.15 8.35
CA SER A 112 8.07 -6.38 7.67
C SER A 112 7.31 -7.54 8.32
N ASN A 113 7.80 -8.78 8.16
CA ASN A 113 7.24 -9.96 8.82
C ASN A 113 6.90 -9.70 10.30
N LYS A 114 5.64 -9.90 10.67
CA LYS A 114 5.12 -9.70 12.02
C LYS A 114 4.61 -11.02 12.59
N GLY A 115 5.02 -11.34 13.82
CA GLY A 115 4.41 -12.42 14.60
C GLY A 115 3.24 -11.86 15.37
N ILE A 116 2.11 -12.55 15.33
CA ILE A 116 0.92 -12.23 16.11
C ILE A 116 0.50 -13.51 16.80
N CYS A 117 0.22 -13.43 18.09
CA CYS A 117 -0.25 -14.57 18.86
C CYS A 117 -1.74 -14.43 19.13
N TYR A 118 -2.45 -15.54 19.02
CA TYR A 118 -3.87 -15.66 19.35
C TYR A 118 -4.06 -16.64 20.49
N SER A 119 -4.94 -16.29 21.42
CA SER A 119 -5.37 -17.17 22.51
C SER A 119 -6.86 -17.02 22.78
N ASN A 120 -7.51 -18.10 23.21
CA ASN A 120 -8.90 -18.10 23.59
C ASN A 120 -9.09 -18.90 24.89
N ALA A 121 -10.00 -18.43 25.76
CA ALA A 121 -10.35 -19.09 27.01
C ALA A 121 -11.18 -20.37 26.78
N THR A 122 -11.72 -20.55 25.56
CA THR A 122 -12.49 -21.73 25.18
C THR A 122 -11.67 -22.55 24.17
N PRO A 123 -11.64 -23.89 24.27
CA PRO A 123 -10.97 -24.70 23.26
C PRO A 123 -11.84 -24.81 22.00
N GLY A 124 -11.21 -24.72 20.83
CA GLY A 124 -11.96 -24.76 19.57
C GLY A 124 -11.09 -24.53 18.34
N VAL A 125 -11.75 -24.54 17.17
CA VAL A 125 -11.15 -24.12 15.91
C VAL A 125 -11.65 -22.73 15.58
N TYR A 126 -10.73 -21.79 15.47
CA TYR A 126 -11.02 -20.39 15.24
C TYR A 126 -10.46 -19.95 13.88
N THR A 127 -11.20 -19.04 13.23
CA THR A 127 -10.75 -18.37 12.00
C THR A 127 -10.28 -16.99 12.37
N VAL A 128 -9.02 -16.69 12.10
CA VAL A 128 -8.46 -15.35 12.31
C VAL A 128 -8.45 -14.63 10.97
N THR A 129 -9.12 -13.49 10.93
CA THR A 129 -9.11 -12.58 9.79
C THR A 129 -8.04 -11.53 10.03
N VAL A 130 -7.24 -11.23 9.01
CA VAL A 130 -6.21 -10.19 9.06
C VAL A 130 -6.45 -9.22 7.91
N THR A 131 -6.50 -7.93 8.23
CA THR A 131 -6.76 -6.85 7.29
C THR A 131 -5.57 -5.89 7.29
N LEU A 132 -5.08 -5.52 6.11
CA LEU A 132 -4.04 -4.47 5.98
C LEU A 132 -4.70 -3.11 6.02
N LEU A 133 -4.19 -2.22 6.86
CA LEU A 133 -4.65 -0.84 6.96
C LEU A 133 -3.48 0.13 6.74
N ASP A 134 -3.75 1.25 6.06
CA ASP A 134 -2.78 2.33 5.93
C ASP A 134 -2.78 3.27 7.15
N SER A 135 -1.98 4.33 7.07
CA SER A 135 -1.88 5.35 8.12
C SER A 135 -3.18 6.16 8.33
N GLN A 136 -4.16 6.02 7.44
CA GLN A 136 -5.50 6.61 7.55
C GLN A 136 -6.56 5.57 7.94
N SER A 137 -6.16 4.35 8.34
CA SER A 137 -7.05 3.22 8.63
C SER A 137 -7.91 2.79 7.44
N GLN A 138 -7.46 3.05 6.21
CA GLN A 138 -8.12 2.56 5.01
C GLN A 138 -7.63 1.16 4.69
N ILE A 139 -8.55 0.29 4.27
CA ILE A 139 -8.21 -1.06 3.83
C ILE A 139 -7.30 -0.95 2.60
N ILE A 140 -6.10 -1.49 2.71
CA ILE A 140 -5.19 -1.64 1.58
C ILE A 140 -5.43 -3.03 0.99
N GLY A 141 -6.06 -3.09 -0.18
CA GLY A 141 -6.43 -4.34 -0.84
C GLY A 141 -6.89 -4.14 -2.27
#